data_AF-A0A0R1K0X8-F1
#
_entry.id   AF-A0A0R1K0X8-F1
#
_cell.length_a   1.000
_cell.length_b   1.000
_cell.length_c   1.000
_cell.angle_alpha   90.00
_cell.angle_beta   90.00
_cell.angle_gamma   90.00
#
_symmetry.space_group_name_H-M   'P 1'
#
loop_
_entity.id
_entity.type
_entity.pdbx_description
1 polymer ?
#
loop_
_entity_poly.entity_id
_entity_poly.type
_entity_poly.pdbx_seq_one_letter_code
_entity_poly.pdbx_strand_id
1 'polypeptide(L)'
;MTFWTSPAAPLVILIVGWLVIRGIKHRLRRHWPAQVVTWDLMTPLLIICSLLLIPAGAGRWLPWLVMGWMVLGMGVAIVQAIRRHELLYPVFFKTFWRLTDVYWVVGFSLCFLLTIS
;
A
#
# COMPACT_ATOMS: atom_id res chain seq x y z
N MET A 1 17.61 -19.13 12.57
CA MET A 1 17.53 -17.70 12.19
C MET A 1 17.25 -17.47 10.70
N THR A 2 16.98 -18.53 9.91
CA THR A 2 16.71 -18.50 8.46
C THR A 2 15.26 -18.14 8.08
N PHE A 3 14.36 -17.99 9.05
CA PHE A 3 12.96 -17.67 8.79
C PHE A 3 12.75 -16.21 8.34
N TRP A 4 13.58 -15.28 8.83
CA TRP A 4 13.52 -13.85 8.48
C TRP A 4 14.07 -13.54 7.09
N THR A 5 14.86 -14.45 6.51
CA THR A 5 15.36 -14.37 5.13
C THR A 5 14.45 -15.07 4.12
N SER A 6 13.42 -15.76 4.59
CA SER A 6 12.46 -16.43 3.71
C SER A 6 11.43 -15.41 3.17
N PRO A 7 11.04 -15.48 1.89
CA PRO A 7 9.96 -14.68 1.34
C PRO A 7 8.63 -14.86 2.10
N ALA A 8 8.48 -15.89 2.93
CA ALA A 8 7.31 -16.07 3.79
C ALA A 8 7.22 -15.06 4.97
N ALA A 9 8.31 -14.45 5.42
CA ALA A 9 8.32 -13.49 6.53
C ALA A 9 7.39 -12.27 6.30
N PRO A 10 7.42 -11.59 5.15
CA PRO A 10 6.54 -10.45 4.87
C PRO A 10 5.05 -10.83 4.82
N LEU A 11 4.69 -12.07 4.44
CA LEU A 11 3.31 -12.55 4.55
C LEU A 11 2.85 -12.67 6.01
N VAL A 12 3.71 -13.19 6.88
CA VAL A 12 3.42 -13.27 8.32
C VAL A 12 3.24 -11.89 8.92
N ILE A 13 4.07 -10.91 8.53
CA ILE A 13 3.94 -9.51 8.97
C ILE A 13 2.63 -8.90 8.48
N LEU A 14 2.20 -9.16 7.24
CA LEU A 14 0.90 -8.70 6.73
C LEU A 14 -0.27 -9.28 7.52
N ILE A 15 -0.24 -10.59 7.81
CA ILE A 15 -1.30 -11.27 8.58
C ILE A 15 -1.36 -10.72 10.01
N VAL A 16 -0.21 -10.60 10.67
CA VAL A 16 -0.12 -10.04 12.03
C VAL A 16 -0.56 -8.59 12.05
N GLY A 17 -0.09 -7.77 11.11
CA GLY A 17 -0.46 -6.37 11.00
C GLY A 17 -1.97 -6.18 10.74
N TRP A 18 -2.57 -7.02 9.89
CA TRP A 18 -4.02 -7.02 9.68
C TRP A 18 -4.80 -7.38 10.96
N LEU A 19 -4.37 -8.40 11.69
CA LEU A 19 -4.97 -8.78 12.97
C LEU A 19 -4.85 -7.66 14.01
N VAL A 20 -3.69 -6.99 14.08
CA VAL A 20 -3.47 -5.85 14.97
C VAL A 20 -4.40 -4.69 14.59
N ILE A 21 -4.49 -4.33 13.31
CA ILE A 21 -5.36 -3.24 12.83
C ILE A 21 -6.83 -3.56 13.14
N ARG A 22 -7.24 -4.81 12.95
CA ARG A 22 -8.60 -5.27 13.27
C ARG A 22 -8.85 -5.25 14.77
N GLY A 23 -7.87 -5.63 15.59
CA GLY A 23 -7.92 -5.59 17.04
C GLY A 23 -7.99 -4.17 17.60
N ILE A 24 -7.19 -3.24 17.06
CA ILE A 24 -7.23 -1.82 17.42
C ILE A 24 -8.57 -1.22 16.99
N LYS A 25 -9.08 -1.53 15.78
CA LYS A 25 -10.42 -1.11 15.35
C LYS A 25 -11.52 -1.63 16.27
N HIS A 26 -11.41 -2.86 16.73
CA HIS A 26 -12.36 -3.45 17.67
C HIS A 26 -12.32 -2.74 19.04
N ARG A 27 -11.11 -2.45 19.55
CA ARG A 27 -10.91 -1.82 20.86
C ARG A 27 -11.25 -0.32 20.85
N LEU A 28 -11.02 0.36 19.73
CA LEU A 28 -11.15 1.80 19.58
C LEU A 28 -12.41 2.18 18.77
N ARG A 29 -13.41 1.29 18.74
CA ARG A 29 -14.69 1.43 18.03
C ARG A 29 -15.41 2.75 18.30
N ARG A 30 -15.20 3.35 19.48
CA ARG A 30 -15.84 4.60 19.93
C ARG A 30 -15.18 5.89 19.39
N HIS A 31 -13.90 5.86 19.06
CA HIS A 31 -13.14 7.01 18.55
C HIS A 31 -12.66 6.82 17.10
N TRP A 32 -13.05 5.72 16.46
CA TRP A 32 -12.62 5.45 15.10
C TRP A 32 -13.27 6.46 14.14
N PRO A 33 -12.48 7.21 13.35
CA PRO A 33 -13.03 8.10 12.35
C PRO A 33 -13.83 7.27 11.33
N ALA A 34 -15.13 7.54 11.24
CA ALA A 34 -16.09 6.79 10.41
C ALA A 34 -15.74 6.77 8.91
N GLN A 35 -14.77 7.57 8.48
CA GLN A 35 -14.36 7.74 7.09
C GLN A 35 -13.12 6.93 6.69
N VAL A 36 -12.38 6.34 7.64
CA VAL A 36 -11.15 5.59 7.35
C VAL A 36 -11.47 4.11 7.14
N VAL A 37 -11.34 3.65 5.90
CA VAL A 37 -11.58 2.25 5.54
C VAL A 37 -10.42 1.42 6.10
N THR A 38 -10.71 0.24 6.63
CA THR A 38 -9.70 -0.62 7.30
C THR A 38 -8.62 -1.09 6.32
N TRP A 39 -8.96 -1.11 5.03
CA TRP A 39 -8.06 -1.37 3.91
C TRP A 39 -7.10 -0.22 3.61
N ASP A 40 -7.49 1.04 3.88
CA ASP A 40 -6.61 2.20 3.67
C ASP A 40 -5.34 2.16 4.56
N LEU A 41 -5.37 1.34 5.63
CA LEU A 41 -4.23 1.11 6.53
C LEU A 41 -3.33 -0.05 6.07
N MET A 42 -3.73 -0.84 5.08
CA MET A 42 -2.91 -1.91 4.50
C MET A 42 -1.83 -1.36 3.59
N THR A 43 -2.09 -0.26 2.89
CA THR A 43 -1.15 0.38 1.98
C THR A 43 0.23 0.69 2.61
N PRO A 44 0.35 1.36 3.78
CA PRO A 44 1.65 1.58 4.41
C PRO A 44 2.32 0.27 4.84
N LEU A 45 1.53 -0.73 5.26
CA LEU A 45 2.04 -2.03 5.65
C LEU A 45 2.62 -2.80 4.44
N LEU A 46 1.96 -2.72 3.28
CA LEU A 46 2.41 -3.28 2.01
C LEU A 46 3.70 -2.61 1.52
N ILE A 47 3.82 -1.27 1.66
CA ILE A 47 5.03 -0.54 1.33
C ILE A 47 6.21 -1.03 2.19
N ILE A 48 6.03 -1.11 3.50
CA ILE A 48 7.06 -1.59 4.44
C ILE A 48 7.46 -3.03 4.09
N CYS A 49 6.48 -3.90 3.84
CA CYS A 49 6.76 -5.29 3.46
C CYS A 49 7.52 -5.37 2.13
N SER A 50 7.18 -4.54 1.15
CA SER A 50 7.91 -4.48 -0.14
C SER A 50 9.37 -4.06 0.05
N LEU A 51 9.65 -3.11 0.95
CA LEU A 51 11.02 -2.72 1.31
C LEU A 51 11.78 -3.87 1.97
N LEU A 52 11.12 -4.71 2.77
CA LEU A 52 11.74 -5.89 3.37
C LEU A 52 12.07 -6.99 2.34
N LEU A 53 11.45 -7.00 1.16
CA LEU A 53 11.81 -7.91 0.07
C LEU A 53 13.04 -7.44 -0.76
N ILE A 54 13.58 -6.23 -0.52
CA ILE A 54 14.76 -5.73 -1.24
C ILE A 54 15.93 -6.73 -1.27
N PRO A 55 16.40 -7.28 -0.12
CA PRO A 55 17.50 -8.25 -0.11
C PRO A 55 17.17 -9.57 -0.80
N ALA A 56 15.89 -9.86 -1.05
CA ALA A 56 15.44 -11.07 -1.74
C ALA A 56 15.33 -10.89 -3.27
N GLY A 57 15.69 -9.71 -3.81
CA GLY A 57 15.70 -9.45 -5.26
C GLY A 57 14.64 -8.46 -5.75
N ALA A 58 13.70 -8.06 -4.88
CA ALA A 58 12.70 -7.05 -5.23
C ALA A 58 13.30 -5.64 -5.42
N GLY A 59 14.54 -5.40 -4.96
CA GLY A 59 15.23 -4.11 -5.07
C GLY A 59 15.38 -3.59 -6.51
N ARG A 60 15.36 -4.48 -7.52
CA ARG A 60 15.39 -4.09 -8.93
C ARG A 60 14.05 -3.55 -9.43
N TRP A 61 12.94 -4.03 -8.87
CA TRP A 61 11.58 -3.72 -9.31
C TRP A 61 10.93 -2.59 -8.51
N LEU A 62 11.37 -2.40 -7.26
CA LEU A 62 10.85 -1.38 -6.37
C LEU A 62 10.95 0.05 -6.94
N PRO A 63 12.06 0.46 -7.60
CA PRO A 63 12.13 1.78 -8.25
C PRO A 63 11.09 1.96 -9.35
N TRP A 64 10.83 0.93 -10.15
CA TRP A 64 9.79 0.97 -11.20
C TRP A 64 8.39 1.09 -10.58
N LEU A 65 8.16 0.39 -9.48
CA LEU A 65 6.93 0.50 -8.69
C LEU A 65 6.73 1.92 -8.16
N VAL A 66 7.77 2.56 -7.63
CA VAL A 66 7.70 3.95 -7.16
C VAL A 66 7.46 4.91 -8.32
N MET A 67 8.13 4.73 -9.46
CA MET A 67 7.91 5.54 -10.67
C MET A 67 6.46 5.44 -11.17
N GLY A 68 5.91 4.21 -11.27
CA GLY A 68 4.51 4.01 -11.66
C GLY A 68 3.54 4.62 -10.65
N TRP A 69 3.88 4.62 -9.36
CA TRP A 69 3.08 5.26 -8.33
C TRP A 69 3.07 6.79 -8.47
N MET A 70 4.21 7.40 -8.80
CA MET A 70 4.30 8.83 -9.11
C MET A 70 3.46 9.21 -10.33
N VAL A 71 3.52 8.40 -11.40
CA VAL A 71 2.70 8.60 -12.61
C VAL A 71 1.22 8.51 -12.27
N LEU A 72 0.80 7.57 -11.43
CA LEU A 72 -0.57 7.48 -10.92
C LEU A 72 -1.00 8.76 -10.19
N GLY A 73 -0.14 9.30 -9.32
CA GLY A 73 -0.40 10.56 -8.62
C GLY A 73 -0.60 11.73 -9.58
N MET A 74 0.27 11.83 -10.58
CA MET A 74 0.17 12.86 -11.62
C MET A 74 -1.09 12.71 -12.47
N GLY A 75 -1.43 11.48 -12.88
CA GLY A 75 -2.64 11.19 -13.64
C GLY A 75 -3.91 11.57 -12.89
N VAL A 76 -4.00 11.26 -11.59
CA VAL A 76 -5.13 11.67 -10.75
C VAL A 76 -5.21 13.19 -10.62
N ALA A 77 -4.06 13.86 -10.47
CA ALA A 77 -4.01 15.31 -10.39
C ALA A 77 -4.51 15.97 -11.68
N ILE A 78 -4.06 15.48 -12.85
CA ILE A 78 -4.50 15.97 -14.16
C ILE A 78 -6.01 15.74 -14.36
N VAL A 79 -6.50 14.53 -14.08
CA VAL A 79 -7.93 14.22 -14.22
C VAL A 79 -8.79 15.14 -13.33
N GLN A 80 -8.32 15.47 -12.13
CA GLN A 80 -9.05 16.39 -11.26
C GLN A 80 -8.98 17.84 -11.73
N ALA A 81 -7.81 18.29 -12.19
CA ALA A 81 -7.66 19.62 -12.78
C ALA A 81 -8.61 19.80 -13.97
N ILE A 82 -8.76 18.79 -14.83
CA ILE A 82 -9.67 18.83 -15.99
C ILE A 82 -11.15 18.81 -15.55
N ARG A 83 -11.52 17.96 -14.59
CA ARG A 83 -12.94 17.77 -14.22
C ARG A 83 -13.51 18.86 -13.33
N ARG A 84 -12.69 19.47 -12.46
CA ARG A 84 -13.17 20.40 -11.44
C ARG A 84 -12.60 21.80 -11.56
N HIS A 85 -11.61 22.04 -12.44
CA HIS A 85 -10.86 23.28 -12.58
C HIS A 85 -10.14 23.79 -11.31
N GLU A 86 -10.40 23.17 -10.15
CA GLU A 86 -9.78 23.43 -8.87
C GLU A 86 -9.29 22.11 -8.25
N LEU A 87 -8.10 22.17 -7.66
CA LEU A 87 -7.49 21.02 -6.99
C LEU A 87 -8.07 20.87 -5.57
N LEU A 88 -9.25 20.27 -5.47
CA LEU A 88 -9.87 19.96 -4.18
C LEU A 88 -9.10 18.83 -3.47
N TYR A 89 -8.21 19.23 -2.57
CA TYR A 89 -7.38 18.34 -1.75
C TYR A 89 -8.10 17.10 -1.17
N PRO A 90 -9.29 17.20 -0.55
CA PRO A 90 -9.95 16.02 0.02
C PRO A 90 -10.42 15.01 -1.04
N VAL A 91 -10.81 15.47 -2.24
CA VAL A 91 -11.24 14.61 -3.34
C VAL A 91 -10.04 13.99 -4.04
N PHE A 92 -8.97 14.77 -4.21
CA PHE A 92 -7.66 14.29 -4.69
C PHE A 92 -7.14 13.16 -3.82
N PHE A 93 -6.98 13.45 -2.54
CA PHE A 93 -6.39 12.50 -1.62
C PHE A 93 -7.19 11.21 -1.53
N LYS A 94 -8.53 11.29 -1.44
CA LYS A 94 -9.38 10.09 -1.39
C LYS A 94 -9.28 9.22 -2.66
N THR A 95 -9.22 9.85 -3.83
CA THR A 95 -9.14 9.14 -5.11
C THR A 95 -7.75 8.53 -5.30
N PHE A 96 -6.71 9.32 -5.06
CA PHE A 96 -5.32 8.88 -5.13
C PHE A 96 -5.04 7.76 -4.14
N TRP A 97 -5.55 7.86 -2.91
CA TRP A 97 -5.33 6.86 -1.86
C TRP A 97 -5.95 5.50 -2.22
N ARG A 98 -7.17 5.49 -2.76
CA ARG A 98 -7.81 4.25 -3.23
C ARG A 98 -7.09 3.59 -4.40
N LEU A 99 -6.63 4.39 -5.36
CA LEU A 99 -5.82 3.89 -6.48
C LEU A 99 -4.47 3.36 -6.00
N THR A 100 -3.87 4.06 -5.03
CA THR A 100 -2.61 3.66 -4.40
C THR A 100 -2.75 2.32 -3.70
N ASP A 101 -3.86 2.08 -2.98
CA ASP A 101 -4.11 0.81 -2.30
C ASP A 101 -4.14 -0.36 -3.29
N VAL A 102 -4.93 -0.25 -4.36
CA VAL A 102 -4.99 -1.27 -5.42
C VAL A 102 -3.63 -1.47 -6.09
N TYR A 103 -2.93 -0.37 -6.39
CA TYR A 103 -1.62 -0.41 -7.03
C TYR A 103 -0.58 -1.15 -6.19
N TRP A 104 -0.51 -0.87 -4.88
CA TRP A 104 0.44 -1.52 -3.98
C TRP A 104 0.10 -2.97 -3.67
N VAL A 105 -1.19 -3.33 -3.65
CA VAL A 105 -1.59 -4.75 -3.56
C VAL A 105 -1.05 -5.51 -4.76
N VAL A 106 -1.30 -5.01 -5.98
CA VAL A 106 -0.81 -5.65 -7.22
C VAL A 106 0.71 -5.65 -7.27
N GLY A 107 1.34 -4.51 -6.93
CA GLY A 107 2.78 -4.34 -6.90
C GLY A 107 3.48 -5.29 -5.94
N PHE A 108 2.97 -5.42 -4.72
CA PHE A 108 3.48 -6.37 -3.74
C PHE A 108 3.31 -7.81 -4.21
N SER A 109 2.14 -8.17 -4.74
CA SER A 109 1.91 -9.51 -5.30
C SER A 109 2.91 -9.84 -6.42
N LEU A 110 3.20 -8.87 -7.29
CA LEU A 110 4.13 -9.05 -8.41
C LEU A 110 5.58 -9.18 -7.93
N CYS A 111 6.01 -8.33 -6.98
CA CYS A 111 7.31 -8.49 -6.30
C CYS A 111 7.41 -9.86 -5.62
N PHE A 112 6.38 -10.28 -4.90
CA PHE A 112 6.36 -11.56 -4.19
C PHE A 112 6.48 -12.75 -5.15
N LEU A 113 5.72 -12.77 -6.25
CA LEU A 113 5.80 -13.81 -7.27
C LEU A 113 7.18 -13.89 -7.90
N LEU A 114 7.77 -12.74 -8.26
CA LEU A 114 9.12 -12.67 -8.85
C LEU A 114 10.24 -13.07 -7.88
N THR A 115 9.97 -13.00 -6.58
CA THR A 115 10.94 -13.38 -5.54
C THR A 115 10.91 -14.90 -5.29
N ILE A 116 9.79 -15.56 -5.61
CA ILE A 116 9.62 -17.02 -5.45
C ILE A 116 10.02 -17.78 -6.73
N SER A 117 9.89 -17.16 -7.90
CA SER A 117 10.33 -17.70 -9.19
C SER A 117 11.85 -17.70 -9.33
#